data_AF-A0A7G5LXS8-F1
#
_entry.id   AF-A0A7G5LXS8-F1
#
_cell.length_a   1.000
_cell.length_b   1.000
_cell.length_c   1.000
_cell.angle_alpha   90.00
_cell.angle_beta   90.00
_cell.angle_gamma   90.00
#
_symmetry.space_group_name_H-M   'P 1'
#
loop_
_entity.id
_entity.type
_entity.pdbx_description
1 polymer ?
#
loop_
_entity_poly.entity_id
_entity_poly.type
_entity_poly.pdbx_seq_one_letter_code
_entity_poly.pdbx_strand_id
1 'polypeptide(L)' 'MATPEPLDVRLRDQDALDEIEMTSNLMIAASETPGPLSQQIVDEILGVRPHQGCA' A
#
# COMPACT_ATOMS: atom_id res chain seq x y z
N MET A 1 -1.36 26.30 17.79
CA MET A 1 -2.36 25.52 17.03
C MET A 1 -1.71 25.20 15.69
N ALA A 2 -1.30 23.94 15.49
CA ALA A 2 -0.78 23.53 14.19
C ALA A 2 -1.98 23.40 13.25
N THR A 3 -2.11 24.34 12.31
CA THR A 3 -3.04 24.19 11.19
C THR A 3 -2.64 22.92 10.44
N PRO A 4 -3.54 21.94 10.24
CA PRO A 4 -3.20 20.77 9.44
C PRO A 4 -2.76 21.27 8.07
N GLU A 5 -1.51 20.98 7.70
CA GLU A 5 -1.00 21.34 6.38
C GLU A 5 -1.98 20.82 5.33
N PRO A 6 -2.35 21.62 4.33
CA PRO A 6 -3.31 21.21 3.33
C PRO A 6 -2.74 19.96 2.67
N LEU A 7 -3.27 18.78 3.00
CA LEU A 7 -2.90 17.54 2.35
C LEU A 7 -2.98 17.80 0.85
N ASP A 8 -1.81 17.77 0.22
CA ASP A 8 -1.50 18.38 -1.07
C ASP A 8 -2.59 18.05 -2.09
N VAL A 9 -3.02 19.01 -2.91
CA VAL A 9 -4.11 18.79 -3.90
C VAL A 9 -3.78 17.62 -4.85
N ARG A 10 -2.49 17.27 -4.98
CA ARG A 10 -2.00 16.10 -5.72
C ARG A 10 -2.29 14.76 -5.04
N LEU A 11 -2.43 14.74 -3.71
CA LEU A 11 -2.91 13.59 -2.93
C LEU A 11 -4.42 13.36 -3.08
N ARG A 12 -5.19 14.25 -3.74
CA ARG A 12 -6.63 14.02 -4.01
C ARG A 12 -6.91 13.39 -5.37
N ASP A 13 -5.87 13.17 -6.16
CA ASP A 13 -5.95 12.33 -7.35
C ASP A 13 -6.30 10.91 -6.89
N GLN A 14 -7.35 10.31 -7.46
CA GLN A 14 -7.88 9.04 -6.95
C GLN A 14 -6.81 7.94 -7.01
N ASP A 15 -5.99 7.92 -8.07
CA ASP A 15 -4.89 6.96 -8.20
C ASP A 15 -3.83 7.16 -7.11
N ALA A 16 -3.54 8.42 -6.74
CA ALA A 16 -2.61 8.74 -5.66
C ALA A 16 -3.17 8.35 -4.28
N LEU A 17 -4.47 8.55 -4.03
CA LEU A 17 -5.14 8.10 -2.81
C LEU A 17 -5.06 6.57 -2.67
N ASP A 18 -5.33 5.87 -3.76
CA ASP A 18 -5.29 4.41 -3.81
C ASP A 18 -3.86 3.89 -3.53
N GLU A 19 -2.84 4.56 -4.06
CA GLU A 19 -1.42 4.24 -3.77
C GLU A 19 -1.06 4.46 -2.29
N ILE A 20 -1.54 5.55 -1.69
CA ILE A 20 -1.29 5.86 -0.28
C ILE A 20 -1.96 4.83 0.63
N GLU A 21 -3.21 4.48 0.35
CA GLU A 21 -3.92 3.44 1.08
C GLU A 21 -3.20 2.10 0.98
N MET A 22 -2.84 1.67 -0.24
CA MET A 22 -2.07 0.45 -0.49
C MET A 22 -0.75 0.44 0.30
N THR A 23 0.00 1.53 0.25
CA THR A 23 1.28 1.67 0.95
C THR A 23 1.11 1.62 2.46
N SER A 24 0.07 2.28 2.98
CA SER A 24 -0.28 2.25 4.40
C SER A 24 -0.61 0.84 4.87
N ASN A 25 -1.42 0.10 4.10
CA ASN A 25 -1.76 -1.30 4.40
C ASN A 25 -0.52 -2.20 4.46
N LEU A 26 0.46 -1.98 3.56
CA LEU A 26 1.75 -2.66 3.57
C LEU A 26 2.57 -2.37 4.83
N MET A 27 2.64 -1.10 5.24
CA MET A 27 3.36 -0.69 6.45
C MET A 27 2.74 -1.27 7.71
N ILE A 28 1.40 -1.29 7.78
CA ILE A 28 0.66 -1.86 8.91
C ILE A 28 0.94 -3.36 9.01
N ALA A 29 0.76 -4.10 7.90
CA ALA A 29 0.99 -5.55 7.88
C ALA A 29 2.42 -5.92 8.29
N ALA A 30 3.42 -5.16 7.80
CA ALA A 30 4.82 -5.36 8.16
C ALA A 30 5.10 -5.06 9.63
N SER A 31 4.37 -4.11 10.23
CA SER A 31 4.53 -3.74 11.64
C SER A 31 3.86 -4.73 12.60
N GLU A 32 2.79 -5.40 12.15
CA GLU A 32 2.05 -6.39 12.94
C GLU A 32 2.66 -7.79 12.86
N THR A 33 3.50 -8.05 11.86
CA THR A 33 4.16 -9.34 11.66
C THR A 33 5.57 -9.33 12.27
N PRO A 34 5.90 -10.26 13.19
CA PRO A 34 7.28 -10.43 13.64
C PRO A 34 8.11 -11.07 12.53
N GLY A 35 8.77 -10.25 11.72
CA GLY A 35 9.64 -10.67 10.62
C GLY A 35 9.12 -10.26 9.24
N PRO A 36 9.78 -10.71 8.15
CA PRO A 36 9.38 -10.36 6.79
C PRO A 36 7.98 -10.87 6.45
N LEU A 37 7.21 -10.06 5.72
CA LEU A 37 5.93 -10.49 5.15
C LEU A 37 6.13 -11.62 4.14
N SER A 38 5.17 -12.54 4.07
CA SER A 38 5.17 -13.56 3.03
C SER A 38 4.81 -12.91 1.68
N GLN A 39 5.37 -13.46 0.60
CA GLN A 39 5.08 -12.96 -0.75
C GLN A 39 3.58 -12.98 -1.07
N GLN A 40 2.85 -13.99 -0.58
CA GLN A 40 1.41 -14.09 -0.77
C GLN A 40 0.65 -12.90 -0.16
N ILE A 41 1.04 -12.45 1.04
CA ILE A 41 0.40 -11.30 1.71
C ILE A 41 0.74 -10.01 0.96
N VAL A 42 2.00 -9.87 0.52
CA VAL A 42 2.43 -8.72 -0.29
C VAL A 42 1.64 -8.65 -1.60
N ASP A 43 1.51 -9.77 -2.30
CA ASP A 43 0.76 -9.85 -3.56
C ASP A 43 -0.72 -9.52 -3.38
N GLU A 44 -1.33 -9.97 -2.29
CA GLU A 44 -2.72 -9.63 -1.94
C GLU A 44 -2.91 -8.13 -1.72
N ILE A 45 -2.02 -7.49 -0.95
CA ILE A 45 -2.08 -6.05 -0.67
C ILE A 45 -1.82 -5.23 -1.94
N LEU A 46 -0.89 -5.66 -2.78
CA LEU A 46 -0.58 -5.01 -4.05
C LEU A 46 -1.60 -5.33 -5.17
N GLY A 47 -2.57 -6.22 -4.91
CA GLY A 47 -3.53 -6.69 -5.92
C GLY A 47 -2.88 -7.47 -7.07
N VAL A 48 -1.64 -7.95 -6.89
CA VAL A 48 -0.90 -8.72 -7.88
C VAL A 48 -1.40 -10.16 -7.85
N ARG A 49 -1.87 -10.65 -8.99
CA ARG A 49 -2.10 -12.09 -9.18
C ARG A 49 -0.79 -12.69 -9.68
N PRO A 50 -0.37 -13.87 -9.22
CA PRO A 50 0.81 -14.52 -9.76
C PRO A 50 0.65 -14.59 -11.28
N HIS A 51 1.57 -13.95 -12.00
CA HIS A 51 1.65 -14.09 -13.44
C HIS A 51 1.90 -15.58 -13.68
N GLN A 52 0.89 -16.28 -14.21
CA GLN A 52 1.13 -17.59 -14.79
C GLN A 52 2.03 -17.34 -15.99
N GLY A 53 3.34 -17.30 -15.74
CA GLY A 53 4.34 -17.28 -16.79
C GLY A 53 4.01 -18.45 -17.70
N CYS A 54 3.68 -18.14 -18.95
CA CYS A 54 3.54 -19.15 -19.99
C CYS A 54 4.80 -20.03 -19.97
N ALA A 55 4.57 -21.34 -19.87
CA ALA A 55 5.57 -22.37 -20.15
C ALA A 55 5.96 -22.35 -21.64
#